data_AF-Q3BU97-F1
#
_entry.id   AF-Q3BU97-F1
#
_cell.length_a   1.000
_cell.length_b   1.000
_cell.length_c   1.000
_cell.angle_alpha   90.00
_cell.angle_beta   90.00
_cell.angle_gamma   90.00
#
_symmetry.space_group_name_H-M   'P 1'
#
loop_
_entity.id
_entity.type
_entity.pdbx_description
1 polymer ?
#
loop_
_entity_poly.entity_id
_entity_poly.type
_entity_poly.pdbx_seq_one_letter_code
_entity_poly.pdbx_strand_id
1 'polypeptide(L)'
;MNDKSTATGTGGEFLSFALGEEHYGVDILKVQEIRGYDSVTRLPDAPDYIKGVINLRGTIVPVIDLRLKLRLKEARYDAFTVMIVLNVEDRVVGIVVDSVSDVIPLNDDQIRPTPEFGASVDTRFISGIGTQDDRMLILLDIETLLDSTELGQQLVEEAA
;
A
#
# COMPACT_ATOMS: atom_id res chain seq x y z
N MET A 1 10.53 -7.71 -30.61
CA MET A 1 9.55 -6.62 -30.41
C MET A 1 9.07 -6.72 -28.96
N ASN A 2 9.45 -5.78 -28.11
CA ASN A 2 9.03 -5.73 -26.71
C ASN A 2 7.57 -5.28 -26.63
N ASP A 3 6.70 -6.17 -26.16
CA ASP A 3 5.38 -5.82 -25.62
C ASP A 3 5.62 -5.28 -24.20
N LYS A 4 5.79 -3.95 -24.07
CA LYS A 4 5.67 -3.28 -22.77
C LYS A 4 4.18 -3.15 -22.53
N SER A 5 3.62 -4.10 -21.77
CA SER A 5 2.26 -4.05 -21.25
C SER A 5 1.99 -2.66 -20.68
N THR A 6 1.03 -1.99 -21.32
CA THR A 6 0.41 -0.76 -20.90
C THR A 6 -0.25 -1.00 -19.54
N ALA A 7 0.24 -0.34 -18.48
CA ALA A 7 -0.58 -0.13 -17.30
C ALA A 7 -1.75 0.76 -17.75
N THR A 8 -2.87 0.13 -18.05
CA THR A 8 -4.12 0.79 -18.45
C THR A 8 -4.70 1.35 -17.15
N GLY A 9 -4.36 2.59 -16.82
CA GLY A 9 -4.99 3.32 -15.73
C GLY A 9 -6.46 3.50 -16.05
N THR A 10 -7.29 2.56 -15.61
CA THR A 10 -8.75 2.65 -15.74
C THR A 10 -9.20 3.66 -14.70
N GLY A 11 -9.93 4.70 -15.11
CA GLY A 11 -10.45 5.71 -14.19
C GLY A 11 -11.20 5.06 -13.02
N GLY A 12 -11.03 5.61 -11.82
CA GLY A 12 -11.50 4.99 -10.59
C GLY A 12 -11.43 5.91 -9.37
N GLU A 13 -11.88 5.40 -8.24
CA GLU A 13 -11.82 6.08 -6.94
C GLU A 13 -10.64 5.57 -6.14
N PHE A 14 -9.77 6.48 -5.71
CA PHE A 14 -8.55 6.13 -5.00
C PHE A 14 -8.56 6.71 -3.59
N LEU A 15 -8.32 5.87 -2.59
CA LEU A 15 -8.05 6.33 -1.24
C LEU A 15 -6.67 6.96 -1.18
N SER A 16 -6.62 8.28 -0.97
CA SER A 16 -5.37 9.03 -0.79
C SER A 16 -4.90 8.96 0.65
N PHE A 17 -3.61 8.73 0.84
CA PHE A 17 -2.94 8.75 2.14
C PHE A 17 -1.54 9.35 2.01
N ALA A 18 -1.04 9.90 3.11
CA ALA A 18 0.29 10.47 3.19
C ALA A 18 1.30 9.44 3.72
N LEU A 19 2.50 9.47 3.15
CA LEU A 19 3.70 8.81 3.67
C LEU A 19 4.86 9.80 3.60
N GLY A 20 5.23 10.38 4.75
CA GLY A 20 6.23 11.43 4.82
C GLY A 20 5.74 12.72 4.15
N GLU A 21 6.46 13.15 3.12
CA GLU A 21 6.12 14.35 2.33
C GLU A 21 5.35 14.02 1.04
N GLU A 22 5.15 12.73 0.75
CA GLU A 22 4.55 12.24 -0.49
C GLU A 22 3.12 11.73 -0.26
N HIS A 23 2.29 11.83 -1.30
CA HIS A 23 0.92 11.34 -1.29
C HIS A 23 0.79 10.13 -2.20
N TYR A 24 0.21 9.08 -1.65
CA TYR A 24 -0.01 7.81 -2.32
C TYR A 24 -1.51 7.50 -2.40
N GLY A 25 -1.89 6.73 -3.41
CA GLY A 25 -3.25 6.31 -3.67
C GLY A 25 -3.33 4.80 -3.82
N VAL A 26 -4.36 4.20 -3.23
CA VAL A 26 -4.77 2.82 -3.47
C VAL A 26 -6.20 2.79 -3.98
N ASP A 27 -6.55 1.85 -4.85
CA ASP A 27 -7.92 1.65 -5.29
C ASP A 27 -8.85 1.42 -4.07
N ILE A 28 -9.90 2.23 -3.96
CA ILE A 28 -10.87 2.15 -2.86
C ILE A 28 -11.56 0.78 -2.83
N LEU A 29 -11.70 0.11 -3.96
CA LEU A 29 -12.35 -1.20 -4.07
C LEU A 29 -11.55 -2.30 -3.36
N LYS A 30 -10.24 -2.09 -3.16
CA LYS A 30 -9.37 -3.01 -2.41
C LYS A 30 -9.41 -2.70 -0.91
N VAL A 31 -9.93 -1.56 -0.48
CA VAL A 31 -9.98 -1.14 0.92
C VAL A 31 -11.18 -1.79 1.62
N GLN A 32 -10.90 -2.59 2.65
CA GLN A 32 -11.92 -3.25 3.45
C GLN A 32 -12.35 -2.40 4.66
N GLU A 33 -11.38 -1.87 5.42
CA GLU A 33 -11.64 -0.95 6.53
C GLU A 33 -10.40 -0.12 6.87
N ILE A 34 -10.60 0.99 7.57
CA ILE A 34 -9.52 1.85 8.08
C ILE A 34 -9.64 1.86 9.60
N ARG A 35 -8.53 1.63 10.29
CA ARG A 35 -8.48 1.57 11.75
C ARG A 35 -7.34 2.44 12.28
N GLY A 36 -7.47 2.90 13.53
CA GLY A 36 -6.33 3.45 14.25
C GLY A 36 -5.24 2.40 14.39
N TYR A 37 -3.97 2.83 14.31
CA TYR A 37 -2.84 1.95 14.54
C TYR A 37 -2.82 1.49 16.01
N ASP A 38 -2.99 0.19 16.25
CA ASP A 38 -2.98 -0.41 17.58
C ASP A 38 -1.83 -1.43 17.71
N SER A 39 -1.79 -2.13 18.84
CA SER A 39 -0.81 -3.12 19.20
C SER A 39 -0.76 -4.26 18.17
N VAL A 40 0.39 -4.37 17.49
CA VAL A 40 0.70 -5.49 16.58
C VAL A 40 1.49 -6.57 17.32
N THR A 41 1.15 -7.84 17.05
CA THR A 41 1.94 -8.97 17.54
C THR A 41 3.13 -9.16 16.61
N ARG A 42 4.33 -8.74 17.06
CA ARG A 42 5.56 -8.90 16.29
C ARG A 42 5.87 -10.38 16.06
N LEU A 43 6.22 -10.71 14.82
CA LEU A 43 6.72 -12.02 14.46
C LEU A 43 8.25 -12.07 14.66
N PRO A 44 8.79 -13.11 15.29
CA PRO A 44 10.24 -13.35 15.30
C PRO A 44 10.75 -13.60 13.87
N ASP A 45 11.98 -13.20 13.57
CA ASP A 45 12.66 -13.39 12.28
C ASP A 45 11.97 -12.78 11.04
N ALA A 46 10.90 -12.00 11.22
CA ALA A 46 10.25 -11.30 10.13
C ALA A 46 11.11 -10.11 9.64
N PRO A 47 11.15 -9.85 8.32
CA PRO A 47 11.77 -8.65 7.77
C PRO A 47 11.25 -7.36 8.40
N ASP A 48 12.09 -6.31 8.48
CA ASP A 48 11.75 -5.06 9.17
C ASP A 48 10.46 -4.37 8.67
N TYR A 49 10.14 -4.55 7.39
CA TYR A 49 8.91 -4.01 6.79
C TYR A 49 7.64 -4.74 7.27
N ILE A 50 7.75 -5.92 7.86
CA ILE A 50 6.66 -6.64 8.51
C ILE A 50 6.64 -6.23 9.98
N LYS A 51 5.61 -5.49 10.37
CA LYS A 51 5.41 -5.13 11.78
C LYS A 51 4.91 -6.29 12.62
N GLY A 52 4.32 -7.29 11.99
CA GLY A 52 3.85 -8.51 12.62
C GLY A 52 2.46 -8.88 12.10
N VAL A 53 1.60 -9.34 13.00
CA VAL A 53 0.23 -9.71 12.70
C VAL A 53 -0.75 -9.10 13.69
N ILE A 54 -2.00 -8.94 13.27
CA ILE A 54 -3.12 -8.60 14.14
C ILE A 54 -4.21 -9.65 14.01
N ASN A 55 -5.04 -9.77 15.04
CA ASN A 55 -6.26 -10.57 14.96
C ASN A 55 -7.43 -9.65 14.57
N LEU A 56 -7.89 -9.76 13.34
CA LEU A 56 -9.07 -9.07 12.84
C LEU A 56 -10.25 -10.04 12.79
N ARG A 57 -11.16 -9.94 13.76
CA ARG A 57 -12.40 -10.74 13.85
C ARG A 57 -12.17 -12.26 13.78
N GLY A 58 -11.06 -12.74 14.35
CA GLY A 58 -10.68 -14.15 14.34
C GLY A 58 -9.73 -14.55 13.20
N THR A 59 -9.47 -13.64 12.26
CA THR A 59 -8.52 -13.86 11.15
C THR A 59 -7.18 -13.21 11.47
N ILE A 60 -6.09 -13.94 11.27
CA ILE A 60 -4.73 -13.39 11.40
C ILE A 60 -4.42 -12.59 10.14
N VAL A 61 -4.19 -11.29 10.32
CA VAL A 61 -3.91 -10.35 9.25
C VAL A 61 -2.47 -9.84 9.41
N PRO A 62 -1.58 -10.08 8.43
CA PRO A 62 -0.23 -9.52 8.47
C PRO A 62 -0.27 -8.01 8.33
N VAL A 63 0.60 -7.33 9.06
CA VAL A 63 0.72 -5.87 9.06
C VAL A 63 2.08 -5.47 8.49
N ILE A 64 2.05 -4.71 7.40
CA ILE A 64 3.21 -4.19 6.68
C ILE A 64 3.33 -2.70 6.94
N ASP A 65 4.53 -2.22 7.18
CA ASP A 65 4.84 -0.80 7.19
C ASP A 65 5.25 -0.36 5.78
N LEU A 66 4.42 0.47 5.14
CA LEU A 66 4.69 0.93 3.79
C LEU A 66 5.93 1.82 3.73
N ARG A 67 6.24 2.60 4.76
CA ARG A 67 7.46 3.43 4.74
C ARG A 67 8.70 2.57 4.67
N LEU A 68 8.75 1.52 5.48
CA LEU A 68 9.88 0.57 5.49
C LEU A 68 9.94 -0.23 4.18
N LYS A 69 8.77 -0.64 3.65
CA LYS A 69 8.69 -1.33 2.36
C LYS A 69 9.18 -0.46 1.20
N LEU A 70 8.83 0.82 1.20
CA LEU A 70 9.23 1.81 0.18
C LEU A 70 10.62 2.42 0.45
N ARG A 71 11.30 2.02 1.53
CA ARG A 71 12.60 2.57 1.96
C ARG A 71 12.58 4.09 2.13
N LEU A 72 11.43 4.64 2.53
CA LEU A 72 11.28 6.06 2.86
C LEU A 72 11.99 6.36 4.19
N LYS A 73 12.28 7.64 4.43
CA LYS A 73 12.90 8.11 5.69
C LYS A 73 12.10 7.65 6.91
N GLU A 74 12.79 7.61 8.05
CA GLU A 74 12.34 6.99 9.29
C GLU A 74 10.87 7.27 9.64
N ALA A 75 10.15 6.19 9.91
CA ALA A 75 8.74 6.22 10.23
C ALA A 75 8.48 6.94 11.56
N ARG A 76 7.94 8.16 11.50
CA ARG A 76 7.36 8.80 12.68
C ARG A 76 5.95 8.28 12.91
N TYR A 77 5.79 7.44 13.93
CA TYR A 77 4.46 7.05 14.41
C TYR A 77 3.94 8.15 15.32
N ASP A 78 2.78 8.70 14.99
CA ASP A 78 2.08 9.70 15.80
C ASP A 78 0.60 9.32 15.93
N ALA A 79 -0.19 10.20 16.56
CA ALA A 79 -1.61 9.96 16.78
C ALA A 79 -2.45 9.91 15.49
N PHE A 80 -1.88 10.28 14.34
CA PHE A 80 -2.55 10.24 13.04
C PHE A 80 -2.26 8.93 12.29
N THR A 81 -1.27 8.14 12.74
CA THR A 81 -0.92 6.87 12.12
C THR A 81 -2.12 5.92 12.15
N VAL A 82 -2.49 5.46 10.96
CA VAL A 82 -3.62 4.57 10.75
C VAL A 82 -3.18 3.32 10.00
N MET A 83 -3.95 2.27 10.19
CA MET A 83 -3.82 1.02 9.47
C MET A 83 -4.97 0.90 8.48
N ILE A 84 -4.64 0.74 7.20
CA ILE A 84 -5.60 0.45 6.14
C ILE A 84 -5.60 -1.07 5.95
N VAL A 85 -6.76 -1.69 6.11
CA VAL A 85 -6.95 -3.11 5.84
C VAL A 85 -7.38 -3.25 4.38
N LEU A 86 -6.59 -3.98 3.62
CA LEU A 86 -6.78 -4.23 2.20
C LEU A 86 -7.13 -5.71 1.99
N ASN A 87 -8.01 -5.97 1.02
CA ASN A 87 -8.32 -7.31 0.55
C ASN A 87 -7.89 -7.46 -0.91
N VAL A 88 -6.99 -8.40 -1.16
CA VAL A 88 -6.40 -8.67 -2.46
C VAL A 88 -6.43 -10.17 -2.72
N GLU A 89 -7.20 -10.61 -3.72
CA GLU A 89 -7.33 -12.04 -4.09
C GLU A 89 -7.61 -12.96 -2.89
N ASP A 90 -8.61 -12.59 -2.07
CA ASP A 90 -9.01 -13.28 -0.83
C ASP A 90 -7.96 -13.26 0.30
N ARG A 91 -6.86 -12.50 0.14
CA ARG A 91 -5.86 -12.25 1.18
C ARG A 91 -6.11 -10.90 1.82
N VAL A 92 -6.30 -10.91 3.14
CA VAL A 92 -6.45 -9.69 3.93
C VAL A 92 -5.08 -9.29 4.48
N VAL A 93 -4.69 -8.03 4.27
CA VAL A 93 -3.43 -7.45 4.76
C VAL A 93 -3.68 -6.08 5.36
N GLY A 94 -2.96 -5.76 6.43
CA GLY A 94 -2.90 -4.41 6.99
C GLY A 94 -1.69 -3.67 6.47
N ILE A 95 -1.87 -2.45 5.98
CA ILE A 95 -0.77 -1.53 5.70
C ILE A 95 -0.81 -0.37 6.69
N VAL A 96 0.36 0.02 7.21
CA VAL A 96 0.50 1.16 8.11
C VAL A 96 0.92 2.38 7.30
N VAL A 97 0.18 3.47 7.49
CA VAL A 97 0.39 4.76 6.82
C VAL A 97 0.31 5.91 7.83
N ASP A 98 0.76 7.10 7.44
CA ASP A 98 0.90 8.24 8.36
C ASP A 98 -0.44 8.86 8.68
N SER A 99 -1.26 9.03 7.65
CA SER A 99 -2.61 9.58 7.74
C SER A 99 -3.34 9.27 6.45
N VAL A 100 -4.62 8.92 6.56
CA VAL A 100 -5.53 8.90 5.42
C VAL A 100 -6.05 10.32 5.19
N SER A 101 -6.07 10.73 3.93
CA SER A 101 -6.51 12.06 3.51
C SER A 101 -7.98 12.03 3.09
N ASP A 102 -8.26 11.65 1.84
CA ASP A 102 -9.61 11.65 1.25
C ASP A 102 -9.70 10.65 0.10
N VAL A 103 -10.91 10.34 -0.34
CA VAL A 103 -11.14 9.56 -1.57
C VAL A 103 -11.13 10.52 -2.77
N ILE A 104 -10.25 10.24 -3.72
CA ILE A 104 -10.00 11.06 -4.90
C ILE A 104 -10.48 10.29 -6.14
N PRO A 105 -11.51 10.79 -6.85
CA PRO A 105 -11.90 10.24 -8.14
C PRO A 105 -10.91 10.71 -9.22
N LEU A 106 -10.29 9.77 -9.93
CA LEU A 106 -9.41 10.06 -11.06
C LEU A 106 -10.00 9.49 -12.33
N ASN A 107 -10.10 10.33 -13.36
CA ASN A 107 -10.41 9.87 -14.71
C ASN A 107 -9.14 9.32 -15.38
N ASP A 108 -9.29 8.47 -16.40
CA ASP A 108 -8.17 7.90 -17.16
C ASP A 108 -7.18 8.96 -17.67
N ASP A 109 -7.69 10.11 -18.14
CA ASP A 109 -6.89 11.22 -18.66
C ASP A 109 -6.01 11.91 -17.59
N GLN A 110 -6.39 11.75 -16.32
CA GLN A 110 -5.66 12.30 -15.17
C GLN A 110 -4.61 11.32 -14.64
N ILE A 111 -4.61 10.07 -15.11
CA ILE A 111 -3.63 9.05 -14.75
C ILE A 111 -2.56 9.00 -15.82
N ARG A 112 -1.37 9.45 -15.46
CA ARG A 112 -0.20 9.39 -16.34
C ARG A 112 0.62 8.15 -16.03
N PRO A 113 1.22 7.51 -17.05
CA PRO A 113 2.17 6.44 -16.82
C PRO A 113 3.33 6.99 -16.00
N THR A 114 3.88 6.12 -15.15
CA THR A 114 4.97 6.47 -14.26
C THR A 114 6.18 6.98 -15.07
N PRO A 115 6.59 8.25 -14.97
CA PRO A 115 7.92 8.67 -15.38
C PRO A 115 8.96 7.79 -14.68
N GLU A 116 10.14 7.61 -15.27
CA GLU A 116 11.25 6.93 -14.61
C GLU A 116 11.65 7.73 -13.37
N PHE A 117 11.01 7.44 -12.23
CA PHE A 117 11.37 8.01 -10.95
C PHE A 117 12.80 7.59 -10.66
N GLY A 118 13.69 8.58 -10.53
CA GLY A 118 15.09 8.33 -10.25
C GLY A 118 15.26 7.58 -8.94
N ALA A 119 15.76 6.35 -9.01
CA ALA A 119 16.44 5.52 -8.01
C ALA A 119 15.88 5.36 -6.57
N SER A 120 14.90 6.14 -6.11
CA SER A 120 14.48 6.20 -4.71
C SER A 120 13.23 5.39 -4.40
N VAL A 121 12.37 5.13 -5.40
CA VAL A 121 11.16 4.32 -5.24
C VAL A 121 11.20 3.19 -6.26
N ASP A 122 11.04 1.95 -5.80
CA ASP A 122 10.91 0.78 -6.67
C ASP A 122 9.66 0.93 -7.54
N THR A 123 9.82 1.31 -8.81
CA THR A 123 8.70 1.61 -9.73
C THR A 123 7.82 0.40 -10.06
N ARG A 124 8.20 -0.80 -9.61
CA ARG A 124 7.52 -2.07 -9.89
C ARG A 124 6.11 -2.17 -9.32
N PHE A 125 5.83 -1.49 -8.21
CA PHE A 125 4.52 -1.49 -7.55
C PHE A 125 3.76 -0.17 -7.76
N ILE A 126 4.16 0.65 -8.73
CA ILE A 126 3.47 1.89 -9.07
C ILE A 126 2.67 1.67 -10.36
N SER A 127 1.35 1.74 -10.27
CA SER A 127 0.45 1.62 -11.44
C SER A 127 0.42 2.89 -12.29
N GLY A 128 0.65 4.06 -11.67
CA GLY A 128 0.71 5.34 -12.37
C GLY A 128 0.82 6.54 -11.44
N ILE A 129 0.71 7.74 -12.01
CA ILE A 129 0.60 9.00 -11.27
C ILE A 129 -0.72 9.67 -11.61
N GLY A 130 -1.57 9.85 -10.59
CA GLY A 130 -2.74 10.70 -10.67
C GLY A 130 -2.38 12.17 -10.43
N THR A 131 -3.01 13.08 -11.17
CA THR A 131 -2.97 14.52 -10.84
C THR A 131 -4.38 15.06 -10.71
N GLN A 132 -4.72 15.59 -9.54
CA GLN A 132 -5.99 16.26 -9.27
C GLN A 132 -5.72 17.58 -8.52
N ASP A 133 -6.24 18.70 -9.02
CA ASP A 133 -6.09 20.03 -8.41
C ASP A 133 -4.62 20.39 -8.06
N ASP A 134 -3.69 20.19 -9.00
CA ASP A 134 -2.24 20.39 -8.82
C ASP A 134 -1.57 19.50 -7.75
N ARG A 135 -2.30 18.54 -7.17
CA ARG A 135 -1.75 17.54 -6.25
C ARG A 135 -1.35 16.29 -7.02
N MET A 136 -0.10 15.90 -6.86
CA MET A 136 0.44 14.64 -7.37
C MET A 136 0.08 13.51 -6.42
N LEU A 137 -0.48 12.42 -6.97
CA LEU A 137 -0.82 11.22 -6.24
C LEU A 137 -0.14 10.01 -6.89
N ILE A 138 0.71 9.31 -6.15
CA ILE A 138 1.37 8.10 -6.65
C ILE A 138 0.43 6.92 -6.46
N LEU A 139 -0.06 6.33 -7.55
CA LEU A 139 -0.97 5.20 -7.50
C LEU A 139 -0.18 3.91 -7.29
N LEU A 140 -0.44 3.24 -6.17
CA LEU A 140 0.20 1.98 -5.82
C LEU A 140 -0.64 0.81 -6.31
N ASP A 141 0.04 -0.13 -6.97
CA ASP A 141 -0.48 -1.45 -7.23
C ASP A 141 -0.16 -2.35 -6.03
N ILE A 142 -1.16 -2.53 -5.17
CA ILE A 142 -1.04 -3.38 -3.98
C ILE A 142 -0.93 -4.86 -4.38
N GLU A 143 -1.52 -5.30 -5.49
CA GLU A 143 -1.39 -6.69 -5.96
C GLU A 143 0.08 -7.01 -6.21
N THR A 144 0.75 -6.19 -7.01
CA THR A 144 2.18 -6.35 -7.30
C THR A 144 3.05 -6.11 -6.05
N LEU A 145 2.66 -5.17 -5.17
CA LEU A 145 3.37 -4.94 -3.92
C LEU A 145 3.34 -6.18 -3.01
N LEU A 146 2.19 -6.82 -2.88
CA LEU A 146 2.01 -8.01 -2.08
C LEU A 146 2.61 -9.24 -2.73
N ASP A 147 2.62 -9.38 -4.06
CA ASP A 147 3.26 -10.51 -4.74
C ASP A 147 4.79 -10.43 -4.65
N SER A 148 5.35 -9.22 -4.75
CA SER A 148 6.79 -8.97 -4.55
C SER A 148 7.27 -9.22 -3.13
N THR A 149 6.35 -9.44 -2.21
CA THR A 149 6.62 -9.76 -0.83
C THR A 149 6.13 -11.19 -0.64
N GLU A 150 7.00 -12.16 -0.39
CA GLU A 150 6.62 -13.58 -0.19
C GLU A 150 5.74 -13.84 1.07
N LEU A 151 4.93 -12.85 1.49
CA LEU A 151 4.06 -12.79 2.66
C LEU A 151 2.93 -13.83 2.67
N GLY A 152 2.43 -14.22 1.50
CA GLY A 152 1.22 -15.04 1.40
C GLY A 152 1.41 -16.52 1.72
N GLN A 153 2.64 -17.04 1.65
CA GLN A 153 2.88 -18.48 1.72
C GLN A 153 3.54 -18.95 3.02
N GLN A 154 4.38 -18.11 3.64
CA GLN A 154 5.12 -18.52 4.85
C GLN A 154 4.32 -18.42 6.16
N LEU A 155 3.39 -17.47 6.30
CA LEU A 155 2.76 -17.18 7.60
C LEU A 155 1.61 -18.13 7.98
N VAL A 156 1.04 -18.85 7.00
CA VAL A 156 -0.05 -19.82 7.25
C VAL A 156 0.50 -21.18 7.65
N GLU A 157 1.69 -21.57 7.19
CA GLU A 157 2.31 -22.86 7.53
C GLU A 157 2.94 -22.88 8.93
N GLU A 158 3.39 -21.74 9.48
CA GLU A 158 3.96 -21.71 10.84
C GLU A 158 2.93 -21.56 11.96
N ALA A 159 1.70 -21.16 11.63
CA ALA A 159 0.61 -20.97 12.60
C ALA A 159 -0.37 -22.17 12.69
N ALA A 160 -0.14 -23.22 11.90
CA ALA A 160 -0.93 -24.46 11.85
C ALA A 160 -0.20 -25.62 12.58
#